data_AF-A0A6N7VR56-F1
#
_entry.id   AF-A0A6N7VR56-F1
#
_cell.length_a   1.000
_cell.length_b   1.000
_cell.length_c   1.000
_cell.angle_alpha   90.00
_cell.angle_beta   90.00
_cell.angle_gamma   90.00
#
_symmetry.space_group_name_H-M   'P 1'
#
loop_
_entity.id
_entity.type
_entity.pdbx_description
1 polymer ?
#
loop_
_entity_poly.entity_id
_entity_poly.type
_entity_poly.pdbx_seq_one_letter_code
_entity_poly.pdbx_strand_id
1 'polypeptide(L)'
;MKKIIGFIAVVVLILGIFLGYKVVYKASPRDFITKDTRIIYANEGINTKNFTPLLSLIEDEEEKKELSSEMENLKYISKFYIFSDKEFYDISEKTFTGVVDTGYWYFLILKNLGKYFELKDDIYVLKNEYKEKYLGNVQGDLYLKNYKGLFIFSFGEKNLKDFIAKDGKYLYNKEIEDAIDIKRDNLLGTFIYNNSGTDFYGVNLIINSSTIENNKMISESEIIIDDKESEIFKNSKGNRELIKYLDKNDIYVSVDDFSKLDRVIFYPLVIGADMDSKAIFSLWKNILGIDIEEILKEIDGEVLYKLDEQSFMVKIKDEALEIRRVLTMLTNENTSFYLGNKFEEKDGIIRIGESNFEENKNSFNISKDTFIYGEIDSPKVMGFEGIEAKIQGENKKVNMKVTIPVEVLKEITREY
;
A
#
# COMPACT_ATOMS: atom_id res chain seq x y z
N MET A 1 -4.93 29.20 -57.49
CA MET A 1 -4.09 28.17 -56.83
C MET A 1 -3.14 28.74 -55.77
N LYS A 2 -2.17 29.62 -56.08
CA LYS A 2 -1.20 30.15 -55.08
C LYS A 2 -1.83 30.83 -53.84
N LYS A 3 -2.93 31.58 -54.00
CA LYS A 3 -3.66 32.22 -52.88
C LYS A 3 -4.40 31.22 -51.97
N ILE A 4 -4.88 30.10 -52.53
CA ILE A 4 -5.57 29.04 -51.77
C ILE A 4 -4.55 28.22 -50.97
N ILE A 5 -3.40 27.92 -51.57
CA ILE A 5 -2.29 27.23 -50.88
C ILE A 5 -1.74 28.09 -49.73
N GLY A 6 -1.58 29.40 -49.94
CA GLY A 6 -1.18 30.34 -48.87
C GLY A 6 -2.21 30.42 -47.74
N PHE A 7 -3.51 30.42 -48.06
CA PHE A 7 -4.57 30.40 -47.05
C PHE A 7 -4.59 29.09 -46.25
N ILE A 8 -4.46 27.94 -46.91
CA ILE A 8 -4.37 26.63 -46.25
C ILE A 8 -3.13 26.56 -45.35
N ALA A 9 -1.97 27.05 -45.82
CA ALA A 9 -0.75 27.09 -45.01
C ALA A 9 -0.93 27.96 -43.76
N VAL A 10 -1.56 29.13 -43.89
CA VAL A 10 -1.87 30.00 -42.74
C VAL A 10 -2.87 29.34 -41.79
N VAL A 11 -3.90 28.67 -42.29
CA VAL A 11 -4.88 27.93 -41.46
C VAL A 11 -4.21 26.77 -40.73
N VAL A 12 -3.34 25.99 -41.39
CA VAL A 12 -2.58 24.91 -40.77
C VAL A 12 -1.59 25.45 -39.72
N LEU A 13 -0.98 26.60 -39.96
CA LEU A 13 -0.03 27.22 -39.04
C LEU A 13 -0.76 27.85 -37.83
N ILE A 14 -1.92 28.48 -38.03
CA ILE A 14 -2.79 28.96 -36.95
C ILE A 14 -3.37 27.77 -36.17
N LEU A 15 -3.84 26.72 -36.83
CA LEU A 15 -4.27 25.49 -36.15
C LEU A 15 -3.11 24.82 -35.42
N GLY A 16 -1.91 24.80 -35.99
CA GLY A 16 -0.69 24.29 -35.36
C GLY A 16 -0.28 25.10 -34.13
N ILE A 17 -0.38 26.43 -34.18
CA ILE A 17 -0.16 27.30 -33.02
C ILE A 17 -1.27 27.14 -31.99
N PHE A 18 -2.53 27.04 -32.40
CA PHE A 18 -3.68 26.95 -31.48
C PHE A 18 -3.79 25.58 -30.82
N LEU A 19 -3.56 24.51 -31.57
CA LEU A 19 -3.43 23.13 -31.07
C LEU A 19 -2.14 22.99 -30.28
N GLY A 20 -1.02 23.54 -30.77
CA GLY A 20 0.27 23.54 -30.07
C GLY A 20 0.21 24.27 -28.73
N TYR A 21 -0.38 25.46 -28.66
CA TYR A 21 -0.61 26.21 -27.41
C TYR A 21 -1.49 25.43 -26.44
N LYS A 22 -2.55 24.78 -26.94
CA LYS A 22 -3.43 23.92 -26.13
C LYS A 22 -2.77 22.65 -25.63
N VAL A 23 -1.79 22.11 -26.36
CA VAL A 23 -0.99 20.95 -25.97
C VAL A 23 0.14 21.33 -25.00
N VAL A 24 0.77 22.49 -25.18
CA VAL A 24 1.86 23.00 -24.32
C VAL A 24 1.34 23.48 -22.95
N TYR A 25 0.11 23.96 -22.87
CA TYR A 25 -0.49 24.44 -21.61
C TYR A 25 -1.23 23.36 -20.81
N LYS A 26 -1.12 22.08 -21.23
CA LYS A 26 -1.80 20.98 -20.57
C LYS A 26 -1.07 20.60 -19.28
N ALA A 27 -1.80 20.54 -18.17
CA ALA A 27 -1.24 20.10 -16.90
C ALA A 27 -1.13 18.57 -16.83
N SER A 28 -0.19 18.06 -16.04
CA SER A 28 -0.11 16.66 -15.64
C SER A 28 -0.88 16.45 -14.34
N PRO A 29 -1.57 15.31 -14.14
CA PRO A 29 -2.11 14.97 -12.82
C PRO A 29 -1.03 14.96 -11.73
N ARG A 30 0.22 14.63 -12.09
CA ARG A 30 1.36 14.62 -11.15
C ARG A 30 1.67 16.01 -10.59
N ASP A 31 1.33 17.10 -11.29
CA ASP A 31 1.58 18.48 -10.84
C ASP A 31 0.83 18.84 -9.54
N PHE A 32 -0.16 18.03 -9.16
CA PHE A 32 -0.94 18.19 -7.94
C PHE A 32 -0.41 17.37 -6.75
N ILE A 33 0.66 16.61 -6.95
CA ILE A 33 1.38 15.93 -5.85
C ILE A 33 2.19 16.99 -5.11
N THR A 34 1.78 17.28 -3.88
CA THR A 34 2.41 18.27 -3.01
C THR A 34 2.84 17.64 -1.70
N LYS A 35 3.54 18.40 -0.85
CA LYS A 35 3.91 17.95 0.50
C LYS A 35 2.70 17.56 1.37
N ASP A 36 1.53 18.14 1.10
CA ASP A 36 0.32 17.93 1.90
C ASP A 36 -0.50 16.73 1.37
N THR A 37 -0.12 16.17 0.22
CA THR A 37 -0.84 15.05 -0.41
C THR A 37 -0.54 13.77 0.33
N ARG A 38 -1.56 13.19 0.98
CA ARG A 38 -1.46 11.99 1.81
C ARG A 38 -1.82 10.72 1.06
N ILE A 39 -2.79 10.78 0.16
CA ILE A 39 -3.21 9.62 -0.61
C ILE A 39 -3.13 9.95 -2.08
N ILE A 40 -2.54 9.03 -2.83
CA ILE A 40 -2.44 9.07 -4.28
C ILE A 40 -2.81 7.70 -4.80
N TYR A 41 -3.86 7.62 -5.59
CA TYR A 41 -4.05 6.51 -6.53
C TYR A 41 -3.67 7.01 -7.91
N ALA A 42 -2.86 6.24 -8.64
CA ALA A 42 -2.36 6.58 -9.97
C ALA A 42 -2.51 5.38 -10.90
N ASN A 43 -3.25 5.56 -11.99
CA ASN A 43 -3.34 4.60 -13.08
C ASN A 43 -3.04 5.31 -14.40
N GLU A 44 -1.83 5.12 -14.92
CA GLU A 44 -1.35 5.74 -16.15
C GLU A 44 -1.29 4.71 -17.29
N GLY A 45 -1.34 5.18 -18.55
CA GLY A 45 -1.30 4.32 -19.72
C GLY A 45 -2.58 3.51 -19.92
N ILE A 46 -3.71 3.96 -19.36
CA ILE A 46 -5.01 3.26 -19.41
C ILE A 46 -5.39 2.93 -20.85
N ASN A 47 -5.24 3.86 -21.78
CA ASN A 47 -5.56 3.69 -23.20
C ASN A 47 -4.75 2.59 -23.92
N THR A 48 -3.67 2.09 -23.32
CA THR A 48 -2.82 1.02 -23.87
C THR A 48 -2.91 -0.28 -23.09
N LYS A 49 -3.60 -0.31 -21.94
CA LYS A 49 -3.72 -1.49 -21.09
C LYS A 49 -4.81 -2.44 -21.58
N ASN A 50 -4.61 -3.73 -21.31
CA ASN A 50 -5.62 -4.75 -21.53
C ASN A 50 -6.39 -5.02 -20.23
N PHE A 51 -7.63 -4.54 -20.15
CA PHE A 51 -8.52 -4.74 -19.00
C PHE A 51 -9.38 -6.00 -19.05
N THR A 52 -9.31 -6.79 -20.14
CA THR A 52 -10.02 -8.07 -20.24
C THR A 52 -9.78 -9.01 -19.05
N PRO A 53 -8.57 -9.09 -18.44
CA PRO A 53 -8.37 -9.91 -17.25
C PRO A 53 -9.28 -9.55 -16.07
N LEU A 54 -9.76 -8.31 -15.95
CA LEU A 54 -10.70 -7.93 -14.87
C LEU A 54 -12.06 -8.62 -15.01
N LEU A 55 -12.45 -9.00 -16.23
CA LEU A 55 -13.72 -9.69 -16.46
C LEU A 55 -13.74 -11.08 -15.81
N SER A 56 -12.58 -11.65 -15.46
CA SER A 56 -12.53 -12.91 -14.71
C SER A 56 -13.04 -12.78 -13.29
N LEU A 57 -13.07 -11.56 -12.72
CA LEU A 57 -13.58 -11.29 -11.37
C LEU A 57 -15.11 -11.25 -11.31
N ILE A 58 -15.76 -10.92 -12.42
CA ILE A 58 -17.20 -10.83 -12.49
C ILE A 58 -17.77 -12.24 -12.69
N GLU A 59 -18.94 -12.51 -12.12
CA GLU A 59 -19.62 -13.81 -12.28
C GLU A 59 -20.76 -13.73 -13.27
N ASP A 60 -21.52 -12.64 -13.21
CA ASP A 60 -22.66 -12.42 -14.08
C ASP A 60 -22.24 -12.17 -15.54
N GLU A 61 -22.78 -12.98 -16.45
CA GLU A 61 -22.42 -12.94 -17.87
C GLU A 61 -23.05 -11.76 -18.62
N GLU A 62 -24.14 -11.16 -18.11
CA GLU A 62 -24.72 -9.95 -18.69
C GLU A 62 -23.88 -8.73 -18.30
N GLU A 63 -23.52 -8.62 -17.02
CA GLU A 63 -22.64 -7.57 -16.49
C GLU A 63 -21.27 -7.61 -17.18
N LYS A 64 -20.68 -8.80 -17.38
CA LYS A 64 -19.44 -8.93 -18.17
C LYS A 64 -19.56 -8.36 -19.57
N LYS A 65 -20.68 -8.60 -20.26
CA LYS A 65 -20.89 -8.09 -21.63
C LYS A 65 -21.04 -6.58 -21.63
N GLU A 66 -21.79 -6.03 -20.67
CA GLU A 66 -21.95 -4.59 -20.49
C GLU A 66 -20.58 -3.94 -20.24
N LEU A 67 -19.84 -4.40 -19.23
CA LEU A 67 -18.52 -3.88 -18.88
C LEU A 67 -17.51 -4.02 -20.02
N SER A 68 -17.49 -5.16 -20.70
CA SER A 68 -16.64 -5.38 -21.87
C SER A 68 -16.90 -4.34 -22.97
N SER A 69 -18.17 -3.99 -23.20
CA SER A 69 -18.53 -2.95 -24.17
C SER A 69 -18.10 -1.55 -23.72
N GLU A 70 -18.16 -1.27 -22.42
CA GLU A 70 -17.72 0.00 -21.85
C GLU A 70 -16.19 0.14 -21.84
N MET A 71 -15.44 -0.95 -21.63
CA MET A 71 -13.98 -0.98 -21.63
C MET A 71 -13.38 -0.46 -22.94
N GLU A 72 -14.08 -0.58 -24.08
CA GLU A 72 -13.64 0.01 -25.34
C GLU A 72 -13.46 1.53 -25.29
N ASN A 73 -14.15 2.21 -24.37
CA ASN A 73 -14.05 3.66 -24.19
C ASN A 73 -12.79 4.07 -23.41
N LEU A 74 -12.12 3.14 -22.72
CA LEU A 74 -10.88 3.42 -21.98
C LEU A 74 -9.74 3.88 -22.90
N LYS A 75 -9.81 3.61 -24.21
CA LYS A 75 -8.87 4.15 -25.22
C LYS A 75 -8.81 5.68 -25.26
N TYR A 76 -9.83 6.36 -24.72
CA TYR A 76 -9.87 7.83 -24.63
C TYR A 76 -9.30 8.38 -23.31
N ILE A 77 -8.95 7.52 -22.35
CA ILE A 77 -8.41 7.90 -21.05
C ILE A 77 -6.93 7.52 -21.02
N SER A 78 -6.05 8.50 -20.87
CA SER A 78 -4.62 8.26 -20.74
C SER A 78 -4.22 7.99 -19.29
N LYS A 79 -4.77 8.77 -18.35
CA LYS A 79 -4.44 8.67 -16.93
C LYS A 79 -5.66 8.90 -16.05
N PHE A 80 -5.71 8.22 -14.92
CA PHE A 80 -6.68 8.45 -13.88
C PHE A 80 -5.97 8.50 -12.53
N TYR A 81 -6.28 9.52 -11.75
CA TYR A 81 -5.73 9.72 -10.42
C TYR A 81 -6.83 10.00 -9.40
N ILE A 82 -6.59 9.59 -8.15
CA ILE A 82 -7.40 10.02 -7.00
C ILE A 82 -6.43 10.57 -5.95
N PHE A 83 -6.78 11.69 -5.34
CA PHE A 83 -5.99 12.37 -4.33
C PHE A 83 -6.79 12.63 -3.07
N SER A 84 -6.12 12.62 -1.92
CA SER A 84 -6.59 13.23 -0.68
C SER A 84 -5.42 13.83 0.09
N ASP A 85 -5.64 14.98 0.74
CA ASP A 85 -4.70 15.57 1.70
C ASP A 85 -5.03 15.20 3.15
N LYS A 86 -6.06 14.38 3.35
CA LYS A 86 -6.47 13.92 4.67
C LYS A 86 -5.73 12.65 5.04
N GLU A 87 -5.39 12.54 6.32
CA GLU A 87 -4.94 11.30 6.93
C GLU A 87 -6.04 10.24 6.82
N PHE A 88 -5.67 8.96 6.81
CA PHE A 88 -6.60 7.88 6.50
C PHE A 88 -7.83 7.81 7.44
N TYR A 89 -7.66 8.21 8.70
CA TYR A 89 -8.73 8.24 9.72
C TYR A 89 -9.66 9.46 9.62
N ASP A 90 -9.30 10.48 8.83
CA ASP A 90 -10.10 11.71 8.62
C ASP A 90 -10.76 11.77 7.23
N ILE A 91 -10.74 10.65 6.50
CA ILE A 91 -11.29 10.57 5.15
C ILE A 91 -12.82 10.59 5.18
N SER A 92 -13.40 11.31 4.23
CA SER A 92 -14.76 11.10 3.77
C SER A 92 -14.83 11.22 2.24
N GLU A 93 -15.94 10.83 1.63
CA GLU A 93 -16.15 10.96 0.17
C GLU A 93 -15.84 12.38 -0.35
N LYS A 94 -16.13 13.41 0.44
CA LYS A 94 -15.90 14.82 0.10
C LYS A 94 -14.44 15.26 0.14
N THR A 95 -13.56 14.45 0.73
CA THR A 95 -12.12 14.74 0.87
C THR A 95 -11.33 14.27 -0.34
N PHE A 96 -11.88 13.37 -1.16
CA PHE A 96 -11.23 12.91 -2.37
C PHE A 96 -11.42 13.87 -3.55
N THR A 97 -10.39 13.96 -4.38
CA THR A 97 -10.45 14.58 -5.70
C THR A 97 -9.96 13.59 -6.75
N GLY A 98 -10.80 13.31 -7.74
CA GLY A 98 -10.44 12.52 -8.91
C GLY A 98 -9.94 13.41 -10.04
N VAL A 99 -8.96 12.94 -10.81
CA VAL A 99 -8.40 13.63 -11.98
C VAL A 99 -8.36 12.66 -13.14
N VAL A 100 -9.07 12.99 -14.22
CA VAL A 100 -9.05 12.22 -15.46
C VAL A 100 -8.30 13.00 -16.52
N ASP A 101 -7.25 12.39 -17.05
CA ASP A 101 -6.55 12.85 -18.24
C ASP A 101 -6.99 12.04 -19.45
N THR A 102 -7.58 12.69 -20.44
CA THR A 102 -8.05 12.08 -21.69
C THR A 102 -7.06 12.25 -22.85
N GLY A 103 -5.82 12.59 -22.55
CA GLY A 103 -4.79 12.77 -23.58
C GLY A 103 -5.13 13.95 -24.48
N TYR A 104 -5.15 13.71 -25.79
CA TYR A 104 -5.55 14.69 -26.79
C TYR A 104 -7.07 14.78 -26.97
N TRP A 105 -7.86 13.89 -26.37
CA TRP A 105 -9.31 13.80 -26.61
C TRP A 105 -10.16 14.78 -25.79
N TYR A 106 -9.55 15.53 -24.88
CA TYR A 106 -10.27 16.40 -23.93
C TYR A 106 -11.21 17.40 -24.61
N PHE A 107 -10.87 17.90 -25.82
CA PHE A 107 -11.73 18.84 -26.55
C PHE A 107 -13.05 18.24 -27.03
N LEU A 108 -13.10 16.92 -27.28
CA LEU A 108 -14.34 16.24 -27.65
C LEU A 108 -15.26 16.09 -26.44
N ILE A 109 -14.70 15.75 -25.29
CA ILE A 109 -15.45 15.58 -24.04
C ILE A 109 -16.01 16.93 -23.58
N LEU A 110 -15.20 18.00 -23.65
CA LEU A 110 -15.63 19.36 -23.32
C LEU A 110 -16.91 19.77 -24.07
N LYS A 111 -17.04 19.43 -25.36
CA LYS A 111 -18.23 19.76 -26.17
C LYS A 111 -19.51 19.07 -25.68
N ASN A 112 -19.36 17.92 -25.03
CA ASN A 112 -20.47 17.10 -24.57
C ASN A 112 -20.78 17.26 -23.09
N LEU A 113 -19.96 18.01 -22.32
CA LEU A 113 -20.17 18.18 -20.87
C LEU A 113 -21.57 18.72 -20.54
N GLY A 114 -22.08 19.68 -21.31
CA GLY A 114 -23.41 20.27 -21.08
C GLY A 114 -24.58 19.28 -21.20
N LYS A 115 -24.36 18.12 -21.82
CA LYS A 115 -25.34 17.02 -21.81
C LYS A 115 -25.51 16.46 -20.40
N TYR A 116 -24.41 16.27 -19.67
CA TYR A 116 -24.37 15.57 -18.39
C TYR A 116 -24.33 16.51 -17.17
N PHE A 117 -23.80 17.72 -17.34
CA PHE A 117 -23.55 18.66 -16.26
C PHE A 117 -24.23 20.02 -16.51
N GLU A 118 -24.58 20.71 -15.43
CA GLU A 118 -24.96 22.12 -15.42
C GLU A 118 -23.76 22.96 -15.00
N LEU A 119 -23.46 24.04 -15.73
CA LEU A 119 -22.40 24.97 -15.36
C LEU A 119 -22.94 26.02 -14.37
N LYS A 120 -22.36 26.09 -13.17
CA LYS A 120 -22.68 27.04 -12.10
C LYS A 120 -21.37 27.63 -11.57
N ASP A 121 -21.23 28.96 -11.64
CA ASP A 121 -20.05 29.68 -11.14
C ASP A 121 -18.69 29.08 -11.57
N ASP A 122 -18.56 28.77 -12.87
CA ASP A 122 -17.36 28.17 -13.48
C ASP A 122 -17.04 26.73 -13.00
N ILE A 123 -18.02 26.05 -12.40
CA ILE A 123 -17.96 24.64 -11.98
C ILE A 123 -19.14 23.88 -12.58
N TYR A 124 -18.86 22.69 -13.12
CA TYR A 124 -19.88 21.78 -13.62
C TYR A 124 -20.45 20.95 -12.47
N VAL A 125 -21.77 20.85 -12.37
CA VAL A 125 -22.48 20.04 -11.38
C VAL A 125 -23.26 18.95 -12.11
N LEU A 126 -23.08 17.69 -11.72
CA LEU A 126 -23.76 16.56 -12.36
C LEU A 126 -25.27 16.71 -12.24
N LYS A 127 -26.01 16.56 -13.34
CA LYS A 127 -27.48 16.61 -13.31
C LYS A 127 -28.06 15.41 -12.56
N ASN A 128 -29.17 15.63 -11.84
CA ASN A 128 -29.82 14.59 -11.03
C ASN A 128 -30.15 13.31 -11.82
N GLU A 129 -30.58 13.43 -13.07
CA GLU A 129 -30.90 12.28 -13.95
C GLU A 129 -29.71 11.33 -14.17
N TYR A 130 -28.48 11.85 -14.13
CA TYR A 130 -27.26 11.05 -14.29
C TYR A 130 -26.65 10.66 -12.95
N LYS A 131 -26.96 11.40 -11.88
CA LYS A 131 -26.53 11.08 -10.52
C LYS A 131 -27.12 9.75 -10.06
N GLU A 132 -28.43 9.57 -10.20
CA GLU A 132 -29.11 8.31 -9.85
C GLU A 132 -28.57 7.15 -10.70
N LYS A 133 -28.34 7.38 -12.00
CA LYS A 133 -27.85 6.37 -12.92
C LYS A 133 -26.43 5.90 -12.62
N TYR A 134 -25.49 6.82 -12.38
CA TYR A 134 -24.06 6.49 -12.33
C TYR A 134 -23.46 6.45 -10.93
N LEU A 135 -24.10 7.09 -9.95
CA LEU A 135 -23.59 7.20 -8.58
C LEU A 135 -24.52 6.52 -7.56
N GLY A 136 -25.67 5.99 -7.99
CA GLY A 136 -26.64 5.32 -7.12
C GLY A 136 -27.09 6.23 -5.96
N ASN A 137 -26.85 5.79 -4.73
CA ASN A 137 -27.33 6.43 -3.49
C ASN A 137 -26.33 7.42 -2.86
N VAL A 138 -25.25 7.81 -3.55
CA VAL A 138 -24.27 8.74 -3.00
C VAL A 138 -24.92 10.10 -2.67
N GLN A 139 -24.80 10.52 -1.40
CA GLN A 139 -25.34 11.79 -0.94
C GLN A 139 -24.43 12.96 -1.31
N GLY A 140 -25.03 14.05 -1.80
CA GLY A 140 -24.29 15.27 -2.20
C GLY A 140 -23.95 15.33 -3.69
N ASP A 141 -23.53 16.50 -4.15
CA ASP A 141 -23.33 16.77 -5.57
C ASP A 141 -21.94 16.37 -6.05
N LEU A 142 -21.83 15.93 -7.31
CA LEU A 142 -20.54 15.72 -7.97
C LEU A 142 -20.17 16.99 -8.74
N TYR A 143 -19.12 17.66 -8.29
CA TYR A 143 -18.56 18.84 -8.92
C TYR A 143 -17.43 18.44 -9.87
N LEU A 144 -17.35 19.11 -11.01
CA LEU A 144 -16.30 18.92 -12.01
C LEU A 144 -15.79 20.27 -12.50
N LYS A 145 -14.48 20.37 -12.72
CA LYS A 145 -13.85 21.50 -13.37
C LYS A 145 -12.90 21.01 -14.44
N ASN A 146 -13.03 21.56 -15.65
CA ASN A 146 -11.97 21.41 -16.64
C ASN A 146 -10.86 22.40 -16.30
N TYR A 147 -9.66 21.88 -16.05
CA TYR A 147 -8.51 22.69 -15.66
C TYR A 147 -7.30 22.28 -16.48
N LYS A 148 -6.81 23.19 -17.35
CA LYS A 148 -5.64 22.96 -18.20
C LYS A 148 -5.67 21.60 -18.93
N GLY A 149 -6.83 21.23 -19.48
CA GLY A 149 -7.01 19.97 -20.23
C GLY A 149 -7.32 18.72 -19.39
N LEU A 150 -7.30 18.82 -18.06
CA LEU A 150 -7.70 17.77 -17.12
C LEU A 150 -9.17 17.93 -16.73
N PHE A 151 -9.84 16.81 -16.43
CA PHE A 151 -11.17 16.81 -15.82
C PHE A 151 -11.02 16.44 -14.35
N ILE A 152 -11.17 17.43 -13.48
CA ILE A 152 -10.98 17.28 -12.03
C ILE A 152 -12.36 17.26 -11.39
N PHE A 153 -12.66 16.26 -10.57
CA PHE A 153 -13.95 16.10 -9.92
C PHE A 153 -13.84 15.81 -8.42
N SER A 154 -14.84 16.22 -7.65
CA SER A 154 -14.93 15.95 -6.22
C SER A 154 -16.38 16.03 -5.75
N PHE A 155 -16.71 15.32 -4.67
CA PHE A 155 -17.98 15.47 -3.96
C PHE A 155 -18.02 16.69 -3.02
N GLY A 156 -16.90 17.39 -2.84
CA GLY A 156 -16.81 18.63 -2.08
C GLY A 156 -16.42 19.81 -2.98
N GLU A 157 -17.31 20.79 -3.18
CA GLU A 157 -17.00 21.99 -3.98
C GLU A 157 -15.79 22.75 -3.45
N LYS A 158 -15.69 22.91 -2.12
CA LYS A 158 -14.54 23.53 -1.47
C LYS A 158 -13.26 22.71 -1.73
N ASN A 159 -13.32 21.39 -1.57
CA ASN A 159 -12.18 20.50 -1.81
C ASN A 159 -11.67 20.61 -3.25
N LEU A 160 -12.59 20.65 -4.23
CA LEU A 160 -12.25 20.86 -5.65
C LEU A 160 -11.51 22.19 -5.88
N LYS A 161 -12.01 23.28 -5.30
CA LYS A 161 -11.39 24.62 -5.42
C LYS A 161 -10.01 24.64 -4.77
N ASP A 162 -9.89 24.11 -3.56
CA ASP A 162 -8.64 24.04 -2.80
C ASP A 162 -7.60 23.17 -3.52
N PHE A 163 -8.02 22.03 -4.10
CA PHE A 163 -7.16 21.15 -4.90
C PHE A 163 -6.58 21.87 -6.12
N ILE A 164 -7.41 22.58 -6.89
CA ILE A 164 -6.96 23.32 -8.08
C ILE A 164 -5.99 24.44 -7.71
N ALA A 165 -6.19 25.08 -6.54
CA ALA A 165 -5.29 26.11 -6.02
C ALA A 165 -3.90 25.59 -5.60
N LYS A 166 -3.64 24.28 -5.72
CA LYS A 166 -2.31 23.69 -5.56
C LYS A 166 -1.46 23.73 -6.83
N ASP A 167 -2.05 24.03 -7.99
CA ASP A 167 -1.29 24.13 -9.24
C ASP A 167 -0.03 24.99 -9.06
N GLY A 168 1.11 24.49 -9.54
CA GLY A 168 2.42 25.13 -9.37
C GLY A 168 3.09 24.93 -8.01
N LYS A 169 2.49 24.17 -7.08
CA LYS A 169 3.09 23.78 -5.79
C LYS A 169 3.61 22.34 -5.78
N TYR A 170 3.82 21.77 -6.96
CA TYR A 170 4.37 20.43 -7.13
C TYR A 170 5.63 20.25 -6.30
N LEU A 171 5.67 19.18 -5.51
CA LEU A 171 6.86 18.77 -4.79
C LEU A 171 7.38 17.50 -5.44
N TYR A 172 8.56 17.59 -6.05
CA TYR A 172 9.26 16.42 -6.55
C TYR A 172 9.64 15.51 -5.38
N ASN A 173 9.09 14.30 -5.38
CA ASN A 173 9.47 13.22 -4.50
C ASN A 173 9.89 12.04 -5.40
N LYS A 174 11.18 11.71 -5.37
CA LYS A 174 11.74 10.71 -6.28
C LYS A 174 11.12 9.34 -6.06
N GLU A 175 10.91 8.93 -4.82
CA GLU A 175 10.32 7.65 -4.46
C GLU A 175 8.88 7.51 -4.99
N ILE A 176 8.07 8.58 -4.91
CA ILE A 176 6.72 8.60 -5.48
C ILE A 176 6.76 8.55 -7.02
N GLU A 177 7.62 9.34 -7.65
CA GLU A 177 7.73 9.35 -9.12
C GLU A 177 8.23 8.01 -9.67
N ASP A 178 9.28 7.45 -9.08
CA ASP A 178 9.82 6.14 -9.44
C ASP A 178 8.77 5.04 -9.23
N ALA A 179 7.99 5.10 -8.14
CA ALA A 179 6.90 4.14 -7.91
C ALA A 179 5.84 4.19 -9.00
N ILE A 180 5.39 5.38 -9.40
CA ILE A 180 4.40 5.55 -10.48
C ILE A 180 4.99 5.07 -11.82
N ASP A 181 6.25 5.39 -12.12
CA ASP A 181 6.89 5.03 -13.39
C ASP A 181 7.14 3.53 -13.51
N ILE A 182 7.71 2.91 -12.48
CA ILE A 182 8.04 1.47 -12.47
C ILE A 182 6.76 0.62 -12.51
N LYS A 183 5.72 1.03 -11.78
CA LYS A 183 4.45 0.31 -11.68
C LYS A 183 3.42 0.78 -12.70
N ARG A 184 3.80 1.64 -13.65
CA ARG A 184 2.89 2.26 -14.62
C ARG A 184 2.04 1.24 -15.36
N ASP A 185 2.64 0.11 -15.75
CA ASP A 185 2.00 -0.87 -16.61
C ASP A 185 1.09 -1.84 -15.84
N ASN A 186 1.04 -1.77 -14.50
CA ASN A 186 0.13 -2.58 -13.68
C ASN A 186 -1.34 -2.25 -13.95
N LEU A 187 -2.16 -3.30 -14.08
CA LEU A 187 -3.53 -3.15 -14.54
C LEU A 187 -4.40 -2.31 -13.60
N LEU A 188 -4.30 -2.56 -12.30
CA LEU A 188 -5.11 -1.90 -11.26
C LEU A 188 -4.48 -0.57 -10.80
N GLY A 189 -3.37 -0.14 -11.38
CA GLY A 189 -2.67 1.08 -10.99
C GLY A 189 -1.86 0.91 -9.70
N THR A 190 -1.51 2.05 -9.10
CA THR A 190 -0.65 2.16 -7.91
C THR A 190 -1.30 3.07 -6.89
N PHE A 191 -1.51 2.56 -5.69
CA PHE A 191 -1.88 3.30 -4.50
C PHE A 191 -0.62 3.68 -3.73
N ILE A 192 -0.58 4.91 -3.23
CA ILE A 192 0.51 5.46 -2.42
C ILE A 192 -0.10 6.21 -1.26
N TYR A 193 0.30 5.82 -0.06
CA TYR A 193 0.09 6.58 1.16
C TYR A 193 1.39 7.29 1.54
N ASN A 194 1.31 8.61 1.66
CA ASN A 194 2.44 9.51 1.86
C ASN A 194 2.45 10.15 3.25
N ASN A 195 3.25 9.54 4.13
CA ASN A 195 3.57 10.04 5.46
C ASN A 195 4.86 10.85 5.49
N SER A 196 5.44 11.20 4.34
CA SER A 196 6.68 11.98 4.35
C SER A 196 6.48 13.28 5.13
N GLY A 197 7.37 13.51 6.11
CA GLY A 197 7.30 14.69 6.98
C GLY A 197 6.24 14.66 8.06
N THR A 198 5.56 13.52 8.28
CA THR A 198 4.84 13.26 9.53
C THR A 198 5.72 12.40 10.42
N ASP A 199 5.67 12.64 11.74
CA ASP A 199 6.21 11.70 12.73
C ASP A 199 5.30 10.47 12.87
N PHE A 200 4.57 10.12 11.80
CA PHE A 200 3.75 8.93 11.74
C PHE A 200 4.71 7.75 11.63
N TYR A 201 5.20 7.36 12.81
CA TYR A 201 5.40 5.97 13.14
C TYR A 201 6.55 5.26 12.40
N GLY A 202 7.49 6.05 11.87
CA GLY A 202 8.67 5.54 11.19
C GLY A 202 8.42 5.00 9.79
N VAL A 203 7.22 5.17 9.23
CA VAL A 203 6.89 4.79 7.84
C VAL A 203 6.70 6.05 7.03
N ASN A 204 7.55 6.26 6.02
CA ASN A 204 7.47 7.41 5.12
C ASN A 204 6.47 7.18 3.98
N LEU A 205 6.49 6.02 3.34
CA LEU A 205 5.60 5.70 2.22
C LEU A 205 5.08 4.27 2.34
N ILE A 206 3.81 4.06 1.98
CA ILE A 206 3.26 2.74 1.70
C ILE A 206 2.79 2.77 0.25
N ILE A 207 3.37 1.92 -0.58
CA ILE A 207 3.05 1.80 -2.00
C ILE A 207 2.43 0.42 -2.20
N ASN A 208 1.30 0.35 -2.88
CA ASN A 208 0.72 -0.91 -3.32
C ASN A 208 0.34 -0.81 -4.79
N SER A 209 0.62 -1.84 -5.56
CA SER A 209 0.17 -1.94 -6.94
C SER A 209 -0.27 -3.37 -7.21
N SER A 210 -1.29 -3.52 -8.05
CA SER A 210 -1.86 -4.84 -8.32
C SER A 210 -2.13 -5.06 -9.80
N THR A 211 -2.09 -6.32 -10.21
CA THR A 211 -2.45 -6.76 -11.55
C THR A 211 -3.15 -8.10 -11.52
N ILE A 212 -3.75 -8.51 -12.63
CA ILE A 212 -4.33 -9.84 -12.82
C ILE A 212 -3.65 -10.50 -14.00
N GLU A 213 -3.01 -11.62 -13.75
CA GLU A 213 -2.31 -12.41 -14.75
C GLU A 213 -2.51 -13.90 -14.47
N ASN A 214 -2.70 -14.71 -15.52
CA ASN A 214 -2.81 -16.17 -15.40
C ASN A 214 -3.85 -16.63 -14.34
N ASN A 215 -5.01 -15.95 -14.30
CA ASN A 215 -6.09 -16.20 -13.34
C ASN A 215 -5.69 -16.04 -11.86
N LYS A 216 -4.71 -15.19 -11.58
CA LYS A 216 -4.27 -14.82 -10.25
C LYS A 216 -4.19 -13.29 -10.13
N MET A 217 -4.67 -12.74 -9.03
CA MET A 217 -4.35 -11.38 -8.62
C MET A 217 -2.96 -11.39 -8.00
N ILE A 218 -2.10 -10.49 -8.45
CA ILE A 218 -0.76 -10.28 -7.90
C ILE A 218 -0.73 -8.87 -7.33
N SER A 219 -0.55 -8.78 -6.03
CA SER A 219 -0.43 -7.54 -5.27
C SER A 219 1.00 -7.39 -4.79
N GLU A 220 1.64 -6.27 -5.12
CA GLU A 220 3.00 -5.94 -4.71
C GLU A 220 2.97 -4.66 -3.88
N SER A 221 3.36 -4.78 -2.62
CA SER A 221 3.47 -3.67 -1.67
C SER A 221 4.92 -3.37 -1.33
N GLU A 222 5.25 -2.10 -1.18
CA GLU A 222 6.52 -1.61 -0.67
C GLU A 222 6.24 -0.64 0.48
N ILE A 223 6.82 -0.91 1.65
CA ILE A 223 6.83 0.01 2.78
C ILE A 223 8.22 0.64 2.84
N ILE A 224 8.28 1.97 2.74
CA ILE A 224 9.52 2.74 2.87
C ILE A 224 9.56 3.32 4.27
N ILE A 225 10.56 2.91 5.03
CA ILE A 225 10.80 3.29 6.42
C ILE A 225 11.56 4.62 6.43
N ASP A 226 11.27 5.46 7.42
CA ASP A 226 11.99 6.71 7.62
C ASP A 226 13.49 6.46 7.88
N ASP A 227 14.35 7.33 7.35
CA ASP A 227 15.80 7.15 7.44
C ASP A 227 16.26 7.07 8.91
N LYS A 228 15.64 7.82 9.83
CA LYS A 228 15.98 7.79 11.26
C LYS A 228 15.56 6.48 11.92
N GLU A 229 14.37 5.98 11.61
CA GLU A 229 13.84 4.74 12.20
C GLU A 229 14.40 3.49 11.49
N SER A 230 14.93 3.61 10.27
CA SER A 230 15.52 2.51 9.50
C SER A 230 16.73 1.86 10.19
N GLU A 231 17.47 2.60 11.01
CA GLU A 231 18.60 2.08 11.80
C GLU A 231 18.16 1.02 12.82
N ILE A 232 16.88 0.98 13.22
CA ILE A 232 16.32 -0.07 14.09
C ILE A 232 16.37 -1.43 13.40
N PHE A 233 16.17 -1.43 12.08
CA PHE A 233 16.11 -2.64 11.26
C PHE A 233 17.47 -3.03 10.69
N LYS A 234 18.54 -2.36 11.12
CA LYS A 234 19.90 -2.67 10.68
C LYS A 234 20.28 -4.08 11.11
N ASN A 235 20.90 -4.80 10.19
CA ASN A 235 21.48 -6.10 10.44
C ASN A 235 22.93 -6.13 9.97
N SER A 236 23.86 -6.28 10.90
CA SER A 236 25.29 -6.41 10.65
C SER A 236 25.83 -7.81 10.98
N LYS A 237 24.98 -8.71 11.48
CA LYS A 237 25.38 -10.04 11.94
C LYS A 237 25.96 -10.88 10.80
N GLY A 238 27.22 -11.25 10.96
CA GLY A 238 27.97 -12.07 9.99
C GLY A 238 27.66 -13.57 10.06
N ASN A 239 27.28 -14.07 11.25
CA ASN A 239 26.90 -15.47 11.46
C ASN A 239 25.46 -15.51 12.00
N ARG A 240 24.55 -16.01 11.17
CA ARG A 240 23.13 -16.19 11.53
C ARG A 240 22.92 -17.66 11.86
N GLU A 241 22.64 -17.98 13.11
CA GLU A 241 22.53 -19.35 13.59
C GLU A 241 21.14 -19.95 13.38
N LEU A 242 20.09 -19.11 13.37
CA LEU A 242 18.72 -19.59 13.29
C LEU A 242 18.24 -19.78 11.84
N ILE A 243 18.88 -19.13 10.88
CA ILE A 243 18.54 -19.19 9.44
C ILE A 243 18.48 -20.62 8.89
N LYS A 244 19.27 -21.55 9.44
CA LYS A 244 19.27 -22.95 9.00
C LYS A 244 17.99 -23.71 9.37
N TYR A 245 17.16 -23.17 10.27
CA TYR A 245 15.86 -23.75 10.65
C TYR A 245 14.67 -23.10 9.92
N LEU A 246 14.93 -22.04 9.15
CA LEU A 246 13.92 -21.33 8.37
C LEU A 246 13.36 -22.25 7.28
N ASP A 247 12.04 -22.42 7.28
CA ASP A 247 11.30 -23.12 6.23
C ASP A 247 10.15 -22.25 5.68
N LYS A 248 9.40 -22.78 4.71
CA LYS A 248 8.13 -22.20 4.28
C LYS A 248 7.14 -22.16 5.46
N ASN A 249 6.27 -21.15 5.48
CA ASN A 249 5.34 -20.85 6.56
C ASN A 249 6.01 -20.43 7.87
N ASP A 250 7.21 -19.88 7.77
CA ASP A 250 7.92 -19.26 8.88
C ASP A 250 8.18 -17.76 8.61
N ILE A 251 8.30 -16.98 9.68
CA ILE A 251 8.84 -15.61 9.66
C ILE A 251 10.19 -15.62 10.37
N TYR A 252 11.23 -15.17 9.68
CA TYR A 252 12.55 -14.94 10.25
C TYR A 252 12.82 -13.44 10.40
N VAL A 253 13.28 -13.03 11.57
CA VAL A 253 13.67 -11.65 11.88
C VAL A 253 15.10 -11.65 12.39
N SER A 254 15.93 -10.75 11.87
CA SER A 254 17.28 -10.55 12.35
C SER A 254 17.69 -9.08 12.31
N VAL A 255 18.00 -8.51 13.47
CA VAL A 255 18.43 -7.12 13.64
C VAL A 255 19.55 -7.03 14.67
N ASP A 256 20.30 -5.93 14.67
CA ASP A 256 21.39 -5.72 15.63
C ASP A 256 20.88 -5.46 17.06
N ASP A 257 19.72 -4.82 17.20
CA ASP A 257 19.16 -4.41 18.49
C ASP A 257 17.63 -4.50 18.51
N PHE A 258 17.11 -5.58 19.11
CA PHE A 258 15.67 -5.81 19.26
C PHE A 258 15.00 -4.81 20.21
N SER A 259 15.75 -4.08 21.04
CA SER A 259 15.15 -3.22 22.07
C SER A 259 14.28 -2.12 21.51
N LYS A 260 14.57 -1.68 20.28
CA LYS A 260 13.87 -0.59 19.61
C LYS A 260 12.66 -1.07 18.80
N LEU A 261 12.45 -2.39 18.72
CA LEU A 261 11.28 -2.98 18.08
C LEU A 261 10.04 -2.91 18.96
N ASP A 262 10.15 -2.60 20.25
CA ASP A 262 9.02 -2.37 21.15
C ASP A 262 8.03 -1.34 20.56
N ARG A 263 8.56 -0.24 20.00
CA ARG A 263 7.79 0.83 19.34
C ARG A 263 7.05 0.35 18.10
N VAL A 264 7.53 -0.72 17.47
CA VAL A 264 6.96 -1.30 16.24
C VAL A 264 6.00 -2.43 16.56
N ILE A 265 6.27 -3.24 17.59
CA ILE A 265 5.45 -4.38 18.02
C ILE A 265 4.18 -3.90 18.72
N PHE A 266 4.30 -2.91 19.62
CA PHE A 266 3.17 -2.38 20.40
C PHE A 266 2.57 -1.12 19.77
N TYR A 267 2.54 -1.17 18.46
CA TYR A 267 2.19 -0.06 17.61
C TYR A 267 0.68 0.07 17.46
N PRO A 268 0.07 1.27 17.57
CA PRO A 268 -1.39 1.45 17.54
C PRO A 268 -2.14 0.88 16.31
N LEU A 269 -1.56 0.77 15.12
CA LEU A 269 -2.21 0.02 14.02
C LEU A 269 -2.22 -1.51 14.23
N VAL A 270 -1.28 -2.05 15.01
CA VAL A 270 -1.20 -3.48 15.37
C VAL A 270 -2.09 -3.80 16.59
N ILE A 271 -2.16 -2.88 17.57
CA ILE A 271 -2.94 -3.05 18.81
C ILE A 271 -4.33 -2.39 18.78
N GLY A 272 -4.65 -1.60 17.75
CA GLY A 272 -5.86 -0.76 17.65
C GLY A 272 -5.60 0.70 18.06
N ALA A 273 -6.17 1.64 17.28
CA ALA A 273 -5.87 3.09 17.38
C ALA A 273 -6.17 3.73 18.75
N ASP A 274 -6.95 3.06 19.60
CA ASP A 274 -7.35 3.55 20.93
C ASP A 274 -6.43 3.10 22.08
N MET A 275 -5.39 2.29 21.81
CA MET A 275 -4.46 1.83 22.86
C MET A 275 -3.15 2.62 22.85
N ASP A 276 -2.88 3.36 23.94
CA ASP A 276 -1.59 4.01 24.18
C ASP A 276 -0.52 2.98 24.51
N SER A 277 0.49 2.84 23.64
CA SER A 277 1.68 2.01 23.85
C SER A 277 2.33 2.23 25.24
N LYS A 278 2.32 3.46 25.78
CA LYS A 278 2.84 3.76 27.13
C LYS A 278 2.01 3.11 28.22
N ALA A 279 0.69 3.04 28.06
CA ALA A 279 -0.19 2.36 28.99
C ALA A 279 0.07 0.84 28.97
N ILE A 280 0.28 0.26 27.78
CA ILE A 280 0.68 -1.15 27.64
C ILE A 280 2.02 -1.38 28.34
N PHE A 281 3.06 -0.61 28.02
CA PHE A 281 4.37 -0.75 28.67
C PHE A 281 4.31 -0.58 30.17
N SER A 282 3.50 0.36 30.66
CA SER A 282 3.30 0.55 32.10
C SER A 282 2.61 -0.64 32.73
N LEU A 283 1.59 -1.22 32.08
CA LEU A 283 0.93 -2.45 32.52
C LEU A 283 1.92 -3.61 32.58
N TRP A 284 2.69 -3.84 31.51
CA TRP A 284 3.73 -4.87 31.46
C TRP A 284 4.75 -4.71 32.60
N LYS A 285 5.28 -3.49 32.76
CA LYS A 285 6.23 -3.17 33.84
C LYS A 285 5.62 -3.41 35.21
N ASN A 286 4.36 -3.03 35.42
CA ASN A 286 3.68 -3.24 36.71
C ASN A 286 3.41 -4.71 37.01
N ILE A 287 3.17 -5.53 35.98
CA ILE A 287 2.89 -6.97 36.13
C ILE A 287 4.18 -7.76 36.35
N LEU A 288 5.21 -7.52 35.53
CA LEU A 288 6.44 -8.31 35.54
C LEU A 288 7.55 -7.70 36.41
N GLY A 289 7.45 -6.40 36.73
CA GLY A 289 8.49 -5.64 37.40
C GLY A 289 9.71 -5.37 36.53
N ILE A 290 9.58 -5.44 35.20
CA ILE A 290 10.67 -5.34 34.21
C ILE A 290 10.17 -4.53 33.01
N ASP A 291 11.03 -3.66 32.47
CA ASP A 291 10.71 -2.94 31.23
C ASP A 291 10.84 -3.87 30.01
N ILE A 292 9.89 -3.81 29.08
CA ILE A 292 9.93 -4.69 27.89
C ILE A 292 11.16 -4.45 27.03
N GLU A 293 11.65 -3.21 27.00
CA GLU A 293 12.90 -2.84 26.32
C GLU A 293 14.09 -3.60 26.92
N GLU A 294 14.14 -3.83 28.23
CA GLU A 294 15.21 -4.59 28.88
C GLU A 294 15.17 -6.06 28.48
N ILE A 295 13.98 -6.65 28.40
CA ILE A 295 13.80 -8.03 27.91
C ILE A 295 14.25 -8.13 26.45
N LEU A 296 13.81 -7.20 25.59
CA LEU A 296 14.17 -7.22 24.17
C LEU A 296 15.66 -6.97 23.92
N LYS A 297 16.36 -6.22 24.79
CA LYS A 297 17.82 -6.04 24.72
C LYS A 297 18.58 -7.35 24.90
N GLU A 298 18.00 -8.34 25.57
CA GLU A 298 18.65 -9.62 25.82
C GLU A 298 18.49 -10.62 24.65
N ILE A 299 17.64 -10.30 23.67
CA ILE A 299 17.59 -11.04 22.40
C ILE A 299 18.88 -10.76 21.63
N ASP A 300 19.57 -11.82 21.25
CA ASP A 300 20.77 -11.76 20.43
C ASP A 300 20.39 -11.80 18.95
N GLY A 301 19.62 -10.81 18.53
CA GLY A 301 19.47 -10.42 17.13
C GLY A 301 18.89 -11.44 16.15
N GLU A 302 18.31 -12.56 16.60
CA GLU A 302 17.64 -13.53 15.72
C GLU A 302 16.39 -14.13 16.39
N VAL A 303 15.28 -14.10 15.64
CA VAL A 303 14.00 -14.73 16.00
C VAL A 303 13.46 -15.46 14.77
N LEU A 304 12.99 -16.69 14.97
CA LEU A 304 12.27 -17.48 13.98
C LEU A 304 10.90 -17.85 14.55
N TYR A 305 9.84 -17.61 13.78
CA TYR A 305 8.48 -17.95 14.14
C TYR A 305 7.90 -18.94 13.12
N LYS A 306 7.53 -20.14 13.58
CA LYS A 306 6.80 -21.13 12.77
C LYS A 306 5.31 -20.88 12.88
N LEU A 307 4.70 -20.35 11.82
CA LEU A 307 3.33 -19.85 11.85
C LEU A 307 2.32 -20.98 12.11
N ASP A 308 2.50 -22.13 11.46
CA ASP A 308 1.56 -23.27 11.55
C ASP A 308 1.54 -23.93 12.92
N GLU A 309 2.69 -23.95 13.59
CA GLU A 309 2.88 -24.59 14.89
C GLU A 309 2.81 -23.58 16.05
N GLN A 310 2.63 -22.30 15.74
CA GLN A 310 2.66 -21.18 16.67
C GLN A 310 3.88 -21.24 17.63
N SER A 311 5.03 -21.65 17.09
CA SER A 311 6.23 -21.94 17.87
C SER A 311 7.35 -20.96 17.53
N PHE A 312 8.14 -20.57 18.54
CA PHE A 312 9.20 -19.57 18.39
C PHE A 312 10.58 -20.16 18.72
N MET A 313 11.59 -19.74 17.98
CA MET A 313 12.99 -19.89 18.33
C MET A 313 13.62 -18.52 18.48
N VAL A 314 14.18 -18.23 19.64
CA VAL A 314 14.75 -16.92 19.98
C VAL A 314 16.19 -17.11 20.40
N LYS A 315 17.14 -16.48 19.70
CA LYS A 315 18.54 -16.44 20.12
C LYS A 315 18.67 -15.38 21.22
N ILE A 316 19.31 -15.72 22.33
CA ILE A 316 19.54 -14.81 23.45
C ILE A 316 21.02 -14.63 23.73
N LYS A 317 21.36 -13.51 24.36
CA LYS A 317 22.71 -13.21 24.83
C LYS A 317 23.07 -14.13 26.00
N ASP A 318 24.36 -14.37 26.19
CA ASP A 318 24.85 -15.19 27.31
C ASP A 318 24.33 -14.66 28.67
N GLU A 319 24.36 -13.34 28.84
CA GLU A 319 23.90 -12.62 30.03
C GLU A 319 22.43 -12.16 29.93
N ALA A 320 21.53 -13.04 29.46
CA ALA A 320 20.08 -12.78 29.42
C ALA A 320 19.40 -13.11 30.77
N LEU A 321 19.48 -12.23 31.77
CA LEU A 321 18.94 -12.44 33.11
C LEU A 321 17.43 -12.21 33.17
N GLU A 322 16.94 -11.15 32.54
CA GLU A 322 15.53 -10.76 32.57
C GLU A 322 14.64 -11.73 31.77
N ILE A 323 15.10 -12.18 30.60
CA ILE A 323 14.42 -13.24 29.83
C ILE A 323 14.32 -14.51 30.66
N ARG A 324 15.41 -14.96 31.30
CA ARG A 324 15.39 -16.18 32.13
C ARG A 324 14.49 -16.02 33.35
N ARG A 325 14.43 -14.84 33.95
CA ARG A 325 13.49 -14.50 35.03
C ARG A 325 12.04 -14.62 34.54
N VAL A 326 11.72 -14.03 33.39
CA VAL A 326 10.37 -14.12 32.79
C VAL A 326 10.03 -15.58 32.46
N LEU A 327 10.92 -16.32 31.82
CA LEU A 327 10.71 -17.75 31.52
C LEU A 327 10.43 -18.57 32.78
N THR A 328 11.16 -18.32 33.87
CA THR A 328 10.93 -18.98 35.17
C THR A 328 9.52 -18.71 35.68
N MET A 329 9.00 -17.49 35.51
CA MET A 329 7.60 -17.18 35.84
C MET A 329 6.63 -17.95 34.93
N LEU A 330 6.86 -17.99 33.62
CA LEU A 330 5.95 -18.63 32.66
C LEU A 330 5.93 -20.16 32.73
N THR A 331 6.99 -20.78 33.24
CA THR A 331 7.16 -22.24 33.31
C THR A 331 6.85 -22.83 34.69
N ASN A 332 6.88 -22.01 35.75
CA ASN A 332 6.63 -22.50 37.08
C ASN A 332 5.12 -22.64 37.33
N GLU A 333 4.68 -23.90 37.45
CA GLU A 333 3.29 -24.29 37.72
C GLU A 333 2.68 -23.63 38.96
N ASN A 334 3.52 -23.15 39.90
CA ASN A 334 3.07 -22.48 41.12
C ASN A 334 2.81 -20.98 40.94
N THR A 335 2.99 -20.43 39.74
CA THR A 335 2.75 -19.02 39.47
C THR A 335 1.42 -18.84 38.75
N SER A 336 0.81 -17.67 38.94
CA SER A 336 -0.40 -17.27 38.19
C SER A 336 -0.14 -17.00 36.71
N PHE A 337 1.12 -17.08 36.27
CA PHE A 337 1.56 -16.82 34.89
C PHE A 337 1.95 -18.09 34.14
N TYR A 338 1.74 -19.27 34.72
CA TYR A 338 2.01 -20.53 34.05
C TYR A 338 1.18 -20.66 32.76
N LEU A 339 1.86 -20.77 31.62
CA LEU A 339 1.21 -20.83 30.30
C LEU A 339 1.00 -22.26 29.79
N GLY A 340 1.55 -23.29 30.46
CA GLY A 340 1.45 -24.68 30.01
C GLY A 340 2.20 -24.99 28.70
N ASN A 341 2.81 -23.98 28.07
CA ASN A 341 3.60 -24.16 26.86
C ASN A 341 4.93 -24.86 27.18
N LYS A 342 5.43 -25.62 26.22
CA LYS A 342 6.75 -26.20 26.28
C LYS A 342 7.81 -25.12 26.06
N PHE A 343 8.74 -24.99 27.01
CA PHE A 343 9.88 -24.08 26.94
C PHE A 343 11.17 -24.87 27.12
N GLU A 344 12.12 -24.68 26.22
CA GLU A 344 13.46 -25.29 26.31
C GLU A 344 14.53 -24.24 26.01
N GLU A 345 15.47 -24.04 26.94
CA GLU A 345 16.70 -23.27 26.68
C GLU A 345 17.86 -24.24 26.42
N LYS A 346 18.52 -24.13 25.27
CA LYS A 346 19.70 -24.91 24.92
C LYS A 346 20.63 -24.09 24.04
N ASP A 347 21.93 -24.09 24.35
CA ASP A 347 22.98 -23.43 23.56
C ASP A 347 22.70 -21.94 23.26
N GLY A 348 22.14 -21.22 24.24
CA GLY A 348 21.76 -19.80 24.11
C GLY A 348 20.56 -19.56 23.19
N ILE A 349 19.76 -20.60 22.94
CA ILE A 349 18.54 -20.53 22.13
C ILE A 349 17.36 -20.97 22.99
N ILE A 350 16.31 -20.16 23.00
CA ILE A 350 15.03 -20.50 23.62
C ILE A 350 14.09 -21.02 22.54
N ARG A 351 13.46 -22.16 22.81
CA ARG A 351 12.37 -22.73 22.02
C ARG A 351 11.08 -22.62 22.82
N ILE A 352 10.04 -22.09 22.19
CA ILE A 352 8.71 -21.93 22.76
C ILE A 352 7.72 -22.65 21.87
N GLY A 353 6.91 -23.53 22.44
CA GLY A 353 5.92 -24.33 21.72
C GLY A 353 6.40 -25.76 21.43
N GLU A 354 5.62 -26.48 20.62
CA GLU A 354 5.80 -27.93 20.41
C GLU A 354 6.72 -28.28 19.23
N SER A 355 7.18 -27.28 18.47
CA SER A 355 7.99 -27.55 17.28
C SER A 355 9.37 -28.13 17.61
N ASN A 356 9.79 -29.11 16.80
CA ASN A 356 11.12 -29.70 16.90
C ASN A 356 12.21 -28.85 16.25
N PHE A 357 11.83 -27.90 15.38
CA PHE A 357 12.72 -27.05 14.58
C PHE A 357 13.87 -27.84 13.94
N GLU A 358 13.54 -28.68 12.97
CA GLU A 358 14.54 -29.44 12.21
C GLU A 358 15.33 -28.51 11.27
N GLU A 359 16.62 -28.80 11.08
CA GLU A 359 17.44 -28.04 10.13
C GLU A 359 16.96 -28.27 8.70
N ASN A 360 16.73 -27.18 7.97
CA ASN A 360 16.36 -27.20 6.58
C ASN A 360 17.59 -27.56 5.72
N LYS A 361 17.49 -28.68 5.00
CA LYS A 361 18.54 -29.16 4.10
C LYS A 361 18.80 -28.24 2.92
N ASN A 362 17.80 -27.43 2.54
CA ASN A 362 17.86 -26.44 1.47
C ASN A 362 17.68 -25.04 2.07
N SER A 363 18.62 -24.63 2.93
CA SER A 363 18.58 -23.34 3.61
C SER A 363 18.34 -22.18 2.63
N PHE A 364 17.44 -21.28 3.00
CA PHE A 364 17.20 -20.05 2.25
C PHE A 364 18.47 -19.22 2.15
N ASN A 365 18.81 -18.81 0.93
CA ASN A 365 19.90 -17.86 0.70
C ASN A 365 19.36 -16.43 0.74
N ILE A 366 19.34 -15.83 1.94
CA ILE A 366 18.91 -14.44 2.14
C ILE A 366 20.12 -13.52 2.30
N SER A 367 19.97 -12.26 1.85
CA SER A 367 21.03 -11.25 1.96
C SER A 367 21.40 -11.00 3.42
N LYS A 368 22.66 -10.61 3.66
CA LYS A 368 23.14 -10.19 4.99
C LYS A 368 22.43 -8.92 5.49
N ASP A 369 21.86 -8.14 4.59
CA ASP A 369 21.11 -6.92 4.96
C ASP A 369 19.61 -7.20 5.18
N THR A 370 19.16 -8.45 4.96
CA THR A 370 17.77 -8.85 5.21
C THR A 370 17.48 -8.87 6.70
N PHE A 371 16.51 -8.08 7.15
CA PHE A 371 16.12 -8.02 8.56
C PHE A 371 14.79 -8.72 8.86
N ILE A 372 13.95 -8.92 7.86
CA ILE A 372 12.75 -9.75 7.95
C ILE A 372 12.59 -10.54 6.66
N TYR A 373 12.21 -11.81 6.78
CA TYR A 373 11.95 -12.69 5.65
C TYR A 373 10.83 -13.66 5.98
N GLY A 374 9.99 -13.97 5.00
CA GLY A 374 9.02 -15.05 5.10
C GLY A 374 8.43 -15.42 3.74
N GLU A 375 8.16 -16.70 3.54
CA GLU A 375 7.35 -17.22 2.43
C GLU A 375 6.22 -18.05 3.04
N ILE A 376 4.98 -17.66 2.76
CA ILE A 376 3.77 -18.18 3.42
C ILE A 376 2.81 -18.65 2.33
N ASP A 377 2.34 -19.89 2.43
CA ASP A 377 1.25 -20.43 1.61
C ASP A 377 0.26 -21.28 2.43
N SER A 378 0.43 -21.31 3.76
CA SER A 378 -0.41 -22.12 4.63
C SER A 378 -1.84 -21.58 4.67
N PRO A 379 -2.85 -22.40 4.34
CA PRO A 379 -4.24 -22.03 4.48
C PRO A 379 -4.63 -21.75 5.93
N LYS A 380 -3.96 -22.38 6.91
CA LYS A 380 -4.22 -22.14 8.34
C LYS A 380 -3.87 -20.70 8.76
N VAL A 381 -2.89 -20.12 8.10
CA VAL A 381 -2.40 -18.77 8.36
C VAL A 381 -3.13 -17.74 7.51
N MET A 382 -3.27 -18.04 6.21
CA MET A 382 -3.84 -17.11 5.23
C MET A 382 -5.38 -17.16 5.18
N GLY A 383 -6.01 -18.15 5.80
CA GLY A 383 -7.46 -18.36 5.82
C GLY A 383 -8.02 -19.12 4.61
N PHE A 384 -7.32 -19.09 3.46
CA PHE A 384 -7.77 -19.72 2.21
C PHE A 384 -6.66 -20.52 1.53
N GLU A 385 -7.03 -21.56 0.80
CA GLU A 385 -6.10 -22.39 0.04
C GLU A 385 -5.57 -21.68 -1.22
N GLY A 386 -4.27 -21.80 -1.48
CA GLY A 386 -3.64 -21.29 -2.70
C GLY A 386 -3.26 -19.80 -2.67
N ILE A 387 -3.49 -19.09 -1.56
CA ILE A 387 -2.91 -17.77 -1.35
C ILE A 387 -1.44 -17.92 -0.98
N GLU A 388 -0.57 -17.21 -1.70
CA GLU A 388 0.86 -17.18 -1.44
C GLU A 388 1.29 -15.76 -1.07
N ALA A 389 2.10 -15.60 -0.04
CA ALA A 389 2.70 -14.35 0.37
C ALA A 389 4.21 -14.48 0.54
N LYS A 390 4.96 -13.46 0.12
CA LYS A 390 6.39 -13.32 0.37
C LYS A 390 6.64 -11.97 1.00
N ILE A 391 7.43 -11.94 2.07
CA ILE A 391 7.84 -10.74 2.79
C ILE A 391 9.36 -10.71 2.83
N GLN A 392 9.95 -9.58 2.49
CA GLN A 392 11.40 -9.38 2.55
C GLN A 392 11.69 -7.91 2.88
N GLY A 393 12.31 -7.69 4.04
CA GLY A 393 12.78 -6.37 4.45
C GLY A 393 14.29 -6.28 4.37
N GLU A 394 14.77 -5.27 3.66
CA GLU A 394 16.19 -4.96 3.45
C GLU A 394 16.39 -3.46 3.48
N ASN A 395 17.44 -3.00 4.18
CA ASN A 395 17.74 -1.59 4.36
C ASN A 395 16.51 -0.83 4.93
N LYS A 396 16.02 0.17 4.20
CA LYS A 396 14.84 0.98 4.58
C LYS A 396 13.53 0.54 3.93
N LYS A 397 13.47 -0.67 3.36
CA LYS A 397 12.33 -1.13 2.57
C LYS A 397 11.83 -2.49 3.05
N VAL A 398 10.51 -2.63 3.15
CA VAL A 398 9.85 -3.94 3.27
C VAL A 398 9.02 -4.17 2.02
N ASN A 399 9.39 -5.19 1.25
CA ASN A 399 8.65 -5.63 0.09
C ASN A 399 7.75 -6.79 0.48
N MET A 400 6.50 -6.72 0.05
CA MET A 400 5.52 -7.79 0.21
C MET A 400 4.92 -8.11 -1.16
N LYS A 401 4.84 -9.39 -1.49
CA LYS A 401 4.13 -9.87 -2.68
C LYS A 401 3.09 -10.87 -2.25
N VAL A 402 1.84 -10.63 -2.62
CA VAL A 402 0.72 -11.54 -2.36
C VAL A 402 0.13 -11.98 -3.69
N THR A 403 -0.08 -13.28 -3.85
CA THR A 403 -0.70 -13.89 -5.02
C THR A 403 -1.96 -14.61 -4.57
N ILE A 404 -3.09 -14.24 -5.16
CA ILE A 404 -4.42 -14.77 -4.81
C ILE A 404 -5.05 -15.36 -6.08
N PRO A 405 -5.45 -16.64 -6.11
CA PRO A 405 -6.23 -17.19 -7.20
C PRO A 405 -7.54 -16.41 -7.37
N VAL A 406 -7.97 -16.14 -8.60
CA VAL A 406 -9.20 -15.35 -8.88
C VAL A 406 -10.43 -15.96 -8.21
N GLU A 407 -10.55 -17.29 -8.18
CA GLU A 407 -11.69 -17.96 -7.55
C GLU A 407 -11.72 -17.75 -6.03
N VAL A 408 -10.54 -17.74 -5.39
CA VAL A 408 -10.41 -17.43 -3.96
C VAL A 408 -10.71 -15.95 -3.70
N LEU A 409 -10.25 -15.05 -4.58
CA LEU A 409 -10.56 -13.63 -4.47
C LEU A 409 -12.08 -13.37 -4.53
N LYS A 410 -12.80 -14.08 -5.43
CA LYS A 410 -14.26 -14.01 -5.51
C LYS A 410 -14.93 -14.49 -4.22
N GLU A 411 -14.44 -15.60 -3.66
CA GLU A 411 -14.93 -16.13 -2.38
C GLU A 411 -14.78 -15.10 -1.27
N ILE A 412 -13.60 -14.51 -1.13
CA ILE A 412 -13.33 -13.43 -0.16
C ILE A 412 -14.31 -12.26 -0.35
N THR A 413 -14.51 -11.79 -1.59
CA THR A 413 -15.43 -10.67 -1.87
C THR A 413 -16.92 -10.98 -1.71
N ARG A 414 -17.30 -12.25 -1.53
CA ARG A 414 -18.69 -12.63 -1.22
C ARG A 414 -18.94 -12.67 0.28
N GLU A 415 -17.91 -12.95 1.07
CA GLU A 415 -18.00 -13.03 2.54
C GLU A 415 -17.98 -11.65 3.22
N TYR A 416 -17.43 -10.64 2.55
CA TYR A 416 -17.32 -9.25 2.99
C TYR A 416 -18.04 -8.30 2.04
#